data_AF-A0A3D3X3B4-F1
#
_entry.id   AF-A0A3D3X3B4-F1
#
_cell.length_a   1.000
_cell.length_b   1.000
_cell.length_c   1.000
_cell.angle_alpha   90.00
_cell.angle_beta   90.00
_cell.angle_gamma   90.00
#
_symmetry.space_group_name_H-M   'P 1'
#
loop_
_entity.id
_entity.type
_entity.pdbx_description
1 polymer ?
#
loop_
_entity_poly.entity_id
_entity_poly.type
_entity_poly.pdbx_seq_one_letter_code
_entity_poly.pdbx_strand_id
1 'polypeptide(L)'
;TQPPGGFHAEAAAISDALEKGHSLEGSTLYCSVEPCSFKGRTPSCAEAIVRSGIRRVVAAIRDPHPKVNGEGFRILKEAGISVIEGPGAQQAEVSLQEWLDGHRS
;
A
#
# COMPACT_ATOMS: atom_id res chain seq x y z
N THR A 1 8.50 15.25 2.14
CA THR A 1 7.59 14.55 1.21
C THR A 1 8.13 14.71 -0.20
N GLN A 2 8.35 13.62 -0.93
CA GLN A 2 8.79 13.71 -2.33
C GLN A 2 7.61 14.17 -3.23
N PRO A 3 7.89 14.86 -4.35
CA PRO A 3 6.86 15.48 -5.19
C PRO A 3 6.01 14.46 -5.97
N PRO A 4 4.83 14.87 -6.50
CA PRO A 4 3.93 13.98 -7.25
C PRO A 4 4.63 13.46 -8.52
N GLY A 5 4.75 12.14 -8.62
CA GLY A 5 5.54 11.46 -9.66
C GLY A 5 6.74 10.66 -9.12
N GLY A 6 7.03 10.75 -7.82
CA GLY A 6 7.96 9.87 -7.12
C GLY A 6 7.40 8.45 -6.93
N PHE A 7 8.29 7.50 -6.63
CA PHE A 7 7.90 6.16 -6.18
C PHE A 7 6.86 6.27 -5.06
N HIS A 8 5.78 5.51 -5.16
CA HIS A 8 4.77 5.48 -4.11
C HIS A 8 5.42 5.00 -2.79
N ALA A 9 4.83 5.38 -1.65
CA ALA A 9 5.40 5.14 -0.33
C ALA A 9 5.73 3.66 -0.05
N GLU A 10 4.95 2.74 -0.62
CA GLU A 10 5.12 1.29 -0.49
C GLU A 10 6.37 0.78 -1.21
N ALA A 11 6.64 1.30 -2.42
CA ALA A 11 7.85 0.94 -3.17
C ALA A 11 9.10 1.49 -2.47
N ALA A 12 9.02 2.68 -1.87
CA ALA A 12 10.11 3.25 -1.07
C ALA A 12 10.37 2.45 0.21
N ALA A 13 9.31 2.04 0.93
CA ALA A 13 9.44 1.24 2.14
C ALA A 13 10.02 -0.16 1.88
N ILE A 14 9.60 -0.81 0.79
CA ILE A 14 10.15 -2.10 0.36
C ILE A 14 11.62 -1.94 -0.05
N SER A 15 11.96 -0.91 -0.84
CA SER A 15 13.34 -0.64 -1.25
C SER A 15 14.25 -0.40 -0.05
N ASP A 16 13.84 0.47 0.89
CA ASP A 16 14.64 0.79 2.08
C ASP A 16 14.88 -0.44 2.97
N ALA A 17 13.87 -1.29 3.17
CA ALA A 17 14.02 -2.51 3.95
C ALA A 17 15.00 -3.50 3.28
N LEU A 18 14.92 -3.66 1.96
CA LEU A 18 15.82 -4.51 1.19
C LEU A 18 17.25 -3.95 1.17
N GLU A 19 17.42 -2.63 1.00
CA GLU A 19 18.73 -1.94 1.05
C GLU A 19 19.40 -2.07 2.42
N LYS A 20 18.61 -2.11 3.50
CA LYS A 20 19.08 -2.38 4.87
C LYS A 20 19.34 -3.87 5.14
N GLY A 21 19.14 -4.75 4.15
CA GLY A 21 19.39 -6.18 4.27
C GLY A 21 18.33 -6.95 5.07
N HIS A 22 17.14 -6.38 5.27
CA HIS A 22 16.05 -7.07 5.93
C HIS A 22 15.31 -7.98 4.94
N SER A 23 14.97 -9.20 5.39
CA SER A 23 14.02 -10.03 4.66
C SER A 23 12.60 -9.55 4.93
N LEU A 24 11.80 -9.45 3.87
CA LEU A 24 10.38 -9.13 3.93
C LEU A 24 9.51 -10.40 3.87
N GLU A 25 10.13 -11.57 3.78
CA GLU A 25 9.41 -12.84 3.69
C GLU A 25 8.61 -13.13 4.97
N GLY A 26 7.31 -13.39 4.80
CA GLY A 26 6.39 -13.64 5.92
C GLY A 26 6.00 -12.38 6.70
N SER A 27 6.50 -11.21 6.33
CA SER A 27 6.24 -9.96 7.05
C SER A 27 4.81 -9.44 6.82
N THR A 28 4.44 -8.44 7.63
CA THR A 28 3.19 -7.69 7.51
C THR A 28 3.48 -6.25 7.09
N LEU A 29 2.84 -5.80 6.02
CA LEU A 29 2.88 -4.40 5.59
C LEU A 29 1.66 -3.66 6.12
N TYR A 30 1.90 -2.52 6.75
CA TYR A 30 0.86 -1.58 7.15
C TYR A 30 0.90 -0.39 6.20
N CYS A 31 -0.21 -0.08 5.56
CA CYS A 31 -0.34 1.05 4.66
C CYS A 31 -1.58 1.86 5.03
N SER A 32 -1.47 3.17 4.87
CA SER A 32 -2.53 4.10 5.26
C SER A 32 -3.61 4.23 4.19
N VAL A 33 -3.27 3.92 2.93
CA VAL A 33 -4.19 3.83 1.80
C VAL A 33 -3.95 2.50 1.08
N GLU A 34 -4.95 2.03 0.34
CA GLU A 34 -4.86 0.87 -0.54
C GLU A 34 -3.63 0.96 -1.48
N PRO A 35 -2.80 -0.09 -1.54
CA PRO A 35 -1.69 -0.14 -2.47
C PRO A 35 -2.16 -0.03 -3.92
N CYS A 36 -1.53 0.85 -4.70
CA CYS A 36 -1.97 1.08 -6.07
C CYS A 36 -1.92 -0.21 -6.92
N SER A 37 -2.95 -0.38 -7.76
CA SER A 37 -3.11 -1.51 -8.67
C SER A 37 -2.54 -1.26 -10.07
N PHE A 38 -2.38 0.00 -10.47
CA PHE A 38 -2.02 0.37 -11.83
C PHE A 38 -0.50 0.35 -12.05
N LYS A 39 -0.12 -0.13 -13.24
CA LYS A 39 1.25 -0.11 -13.72
C LYS A 39 1.53 1.24 -14.38
N GLY A 40 2.53 1.97 -13.87
CA GLY A 40 3.08 3.16 -14.50
C GLY A 40 4.33 2.82 -15.29
N ARG A 41 5.43 3.54 -15.04
CA ARG A 41 6.78 3.17 -15.51
C ARG A 41 7.41 2.04 -14.69
N THR A 42 6.86 1.76 -13.51
CA THR A 42 7.29 0.72 -12.57
C THR A 42 6.16 -0.29 -12.35
N PRO A 43 6.46 -1.52 -11.86
CA PRO A 43 5.45 -2.45 -11.39
C PRO A 43 4.49 -1.78 -10.39
N SER A 44 3.24 -2.24 -10.34
CA SER A 44 2.28 -1.71 -9.36
C SER A 44 2.74 -2.04 -7.93
N CYS A 45 2.31 -1.25 -6.94
CA CYS A 45 2.68 -1.51 -5.54
C CYS A 45 2.19 -2.88 -5.09
N ALA A 46 1.00 -3.30 -5.53
CA ALA A 46 0.49 -4.64 -5.29
C ALA A 46 1.42 -5.74 -5.85
N GLU A 47 1.92 -5.59 -7.08
CA GLU A 47 2.90 -6.54 -7.66
C GLU A 47 4.23 -6.55 -6.89
N ALA A 48 4.71 -5.39 -6.43
CA ALA A 48 5.95 -5.28 -5.67
C ALA A 48 5.84 -6.00 -4.31
N ILE A 49 4.69 -5.86 -3.64
CA ILE A 49 4.38 -6.54 -2.37
C ILE A 49 4.33 -8.07 -2.57
N VAL A 50 3.75 -8.54 -3.67
CA VAL A 50 3.72 -9.98 -3.99
C VAL A 50 5.13 -10.53 -4.17
N ARG A 51 6.00 -9.78 -4.85
CA ARG A 51 7.39 -10.19 -5.12
C ARG A 51 8.29 -10.14 -3.89
N SER A 52 8.00 -9.30 -2.91
CA SER A 52 8.83 -9.16 -1.71
C SER A 52 8.62 -10.28 -0.68
N GLY A 53 7.64 -11.16 -0.87
CA GLY A 53 7.35 -12.27 0.05
C GLY A 53 6.51 -11.87 1.27
N ILE A 54 5.96 -10.66 1.29
CA ILE A 54 4.98 -10.21 2.29
C ILE A 54 3.77 -11.14 2.25
N ARG A 55 3.29 -11.56 3.43
CA ARG A 55 2.14 -12.49 3.55
C ARG A 55 0.88 -11.83 4.10
N ARG A 56 0.99 -10.61 4.62
CA ARG A 56 -0.13 -9.87 5.18
C ARG A 56 -0.04 -8.39 4.86
N VAL A 57 -1.15 -7.78 4.46
CA VAL A 57 -1.29 -6.34 4.24
C VAL A 57 -2.46 -5.84 5.07
N VAL A 58 -2.23 -4.77 5.82
CA VAL A 58 -3.25 -4.07 6.60
C VAL A 58 -3.36 -2.66 6.04
N ALA A 59 -4.53 -2.34 5.51
CA ALA A 59 -4.80 -1.05 4.89
C ALA A 59 -5.92 -0.32 5.60
N ALA A 60 -5.66 0.95 5.94
CA ALA A 60 -6.59 1.76 6.69
C ALA A 60 -7.80 2.19 5.86
N ILE A 61 -7.55 2.65 4.62
CA ILE A 61 -8.56 3.25 3.76
C ILE A 61 -8.43 2.64 2.36
N ARG A 62 -9.58 2.33 1.76
CA ARG A 62 -9.68 1.95 0.35
C ARG A 62 -9.53 3.19 -0.52
N ASP A 63 -8.74 3.14 -1.57
CA ASP A 63 -8.53 4.30 -2.43
C ASP A 63 -9.84 4.61 -3.21
N PRO A 64 -10.43 5.80 -3.06
CA PRO A 64 -11.67 6.14 -3.77
C PRO A 64 -11.47 6.32 -5.27
N HIS A 65 -10.22 6.38 -5.75
CA HIS A 65 -9.91 6.55 -7.16
C HIS A 65 -10.49 5.38 -7.99
N PRO A 66 -11.29 5.65 -9.05
CA PRO A 66 -12.02 4.61 -9.79
C PRO A 66 -11.15 3.49 -10.37
N LYS A 67 -9.86 3.77 -10.63
CA LYS A 67 -8.89 2.80 -11.15
C LYS A 67 -8.19 1.95 -10.08
N VAL A 68 -8.33 2.32 -8.80
CA VAL A 68 -7.67 1.64 -7.67
C VAL A 68 -8.68 0.94 -6.77
N ASN A 69 -9.84 1.57 -6.51
CA ASN A 69 -10.95 1.14 -5.66
C ASN A 69 -11.15 -0.39 -5.52
N GLY A 70 -10.36 -1.02 -4.64
CA GLY A 70 -10.39 -2.46 -4.35
C GLY A 70 -9.56 -3.36 -5.27
N GLU A 71 -9.02 -2.85 -6.36
CA GLU A 71 -8.23 -3.60 -7.33
C GLU A 71 -6.83 -3.96 -6.78
N GLY A 72 -6.25 -3.09 -5.96
CA GLY A 72 -4.98 -3.36 -5.29
C GLY A 72 -5.14 -4.52 -4.30
N PHE A 73 -6.21 -4.49 -3.52
CA PHE A 73 -6.57 -5.59 -2.62
C PHE A 73 -6.89 -6.88 -3.36
N ARG A 74 -7.54 -6.80 -4.53
CA ARG A 74 -7.83 -7.98 -5.36
C ARG A 74 -6.54 -8.70 -5.77
N ILE A 75 -5.57 -7.97 -6.32
CA ILE A 75 -4.27 -8.51 -6.74
C ILE A 75 -3.56 -9.22 -5.57
N LEU A 76 -3.56 -8.58 -4.39
CA LEU A 76 -2.92 -9.15 -3.19
C LEU A 76 -3.61 -10.45 -2.74
N LYS A 77 -4.95 -10.44 -2.67
CA LYS A 77 -5.73 -11.63 -2.29
C LYS A 77 -5.51 -12.79 -3.27
N GLU A 78 -5.47 -12.50 -4.58
CA GLU A 78 -5.21 -13.51 -5.62
C GLU A 78 -3.81 -14.13 -5.53
N ALA A 79 -2.83 -13.37 -5.06
CA ALA A 79 -1.49 -13.86 -4.78
C ALA A 79 -1.38 -14.64 -3.43
N GLY A 80 -2.49 -14.85 -2.72
CA GLY A 80 -2.53 -15.55 -1.44
C GLY A 80 -2.05 -14.72 -0.26
N ILE A 81 -2.08 -13.39 -0.36
CA ILE A 81 -1.74 -12.47 0.72
C ILE A 81 -3.00 -12.16 1.53
N SER A 82 -2.88 -12.24 2.86
CA SER A 82 -3.96 -11.86 3.77
C SER A 82 -4.15 -10.35 3.80
N VAL A 83 -5.27 -9.85 3.30
CA VAL A 83 -5.60 -8.41 3.31
C VAL A 83 -6.63 -8.11 4.39
N ILE A 84 -6.37 -7.10 5.22
CA ILE A 84 -7.30 -6.56 6.20
C ILE A 84 -7.62 -5.13 5.84
N GLU A 85 -8.91 -4.89 5.59
CA GLU A 85 -9.50 -3.59 5.28
C GLU A 85 -10.26 -3.10 6.53
N GLY A 86 -10.07 -1.85 6.95
CA GLY A 86 -10.92 -1.21 7.96
C GLY A 86 -10.23 -0.80 9.26
N PRO A 87 -11.01 -0.41 10.29
CA PRO A 87 -10.59 0.41 11.43
C PRO A 87 -9.73 -0.30 12.49
N GLY A 88 -8.83 -1.19 12.08
CA GLY A 88 -7.50 -1.27 12.72
C GLY A 88 -6.57 -0.14 12.25
N ALA A 89 -7.07 0.67 11.31
CA ALA A 89 -6.60 1.93 10.77
C ALA A 89 -6.38 3.07 11.77
N GLN A 90 -6.91 3.00 12.99
CA GLN A 90 -7.07 4.16 13.86
C GLN A 90 -5.75 4.92 14.13
N GLN A 91 -4.60 4.23 14.21
CA GLN A 91 -3.30 4.90 14.29
C GLN A 91 -2.89 5.61 12.98
N ALA A 92 -3.30 5.10 11.83
CA ALA A 92 -3.04 5.70 10.52
C ALA A 92 -3.94 6.90 10.23
N GLU A 93 -5.20 6.90 10.71
CA GLU A 93 -6.15 8.02 10.59
C GLU A 93 -5.63 9.30 11.24
N VAL A 94 -5.06 9.20 12.46
CA VAL A 94 -4.46 10.35 13.17
C VAL A 94 -3.36 11.03 12.33
N SER A 95 -2.68 10.26 11.47
CA SER A 95 -1.61 10.77 10.62
C SER A 95 -2.09 11.33 9.27
N LEU A 96 -3.33 11.02 8.85
CA LEU A 96 -3.86 11.36 7.51
C LEU A 96 -5.04 12.32 7.50
N GLN A 97 -5.47 12.79 8.68
CA GLN A 97 -6.70 13.56 8.83
C GLN A 97 -6.74 14.83 7.95
N GLU A 98 -5.62 15.56 7.83
CA GLU A 98 -5.52 16.74 6.96
C GLU A 98 -5.60 16.43 5.46
N TRP A 99 -5.23 15.22 5.04
CA TRP A 99 -5.24 14.83 3.62
C TRP A 99 -6.62 14.37 3.14
N LEU A 100 -7.39 13.72 4.02
CA LEU A 100 -8.73 13.22 3.72
C LEU A 100 -9.75 14.35 3.54
N ASP A 101 -9.61 15.45 4.27
CA ASP A 101 -10.50 16.60 4.17
C ASP A 101 -10.35 17.35 2.83
N GLY A 102 -9.20 17.23 2.16
CA GLY A 102 -8.93 17.86 0.86
C GLY A 102 -9.41 17.10 -0.37
N HIS A 103 -9.84 15.84 -0.23
CA HIS A 103 -10.18 14.95 -1.36
C HIS A 103 -11.62 14.41 -1.31
N ARG A 104 -12.44 14.89 -0.37
CA ARG A 104 -13.87 14.55 -0.23
C ARG A 104 -14.83 15.60 -0.83
N SER A 105 -14.32 16.53 -1.65
CA SER A 105 -15.13 17.50 -2.40
C SER A 105 -15.36 17.08 -3.84
#